data_AF-A0A956QEL4-F1
#
_entry.id   AF-A0A956QEL4-F1
#
_cell.length_a   1.000
_cell.length_b   1.000
_cell.length_c   1.000
_cell.angle_alpha   90.00
_cell.angle_beta   90.00
_cell.angle_gamma   90.00
#
_symmetry.space_group_name_H-M   'P 1'
#
loop_
_entity.id
_entity.type
_entity.pdbx_description
1 polymer ?
#
loop_
_entity_poly.entity_id
_entity_poly.type
_entity_poly.pdbx_seq_one_letter_code
_entity_poly.pdbx_strand_id
1 'polypeptide(L)'
;ESNLEGLVLLTARPSSRLGLLERWTQRQLARRGLPEPIILGGSLFALRSHHSMAGKKLQNFSQDHALYPEFNFLFVGDSGQGDVLLAQAMQENFADRIYGALIHAIGPHQPYQGIGYFESYLEAAILLSGQGLLNDAACQRVRQASLRDYRSIAFSSRAQAEAAWSSLEKS
;
A
#
# COMPACT_ATOMS: atom_id res chain seq x y z
N GLU A 1 20.44 -3.59 8.50
CA GLU A 1 19.27 -2.77 8.89
C GLU A 1 18.70 -2.16 7.62
N SER A 2 17.45 -2.45 7.26
CA SER A 2 16.80 -1.74 6.16
C SER A 2 16.36 -0.37 6.68
N ASN A 3 17.12 0.67 6.34
CA ASN A 3 16.77 2.03 6.70
C ASN A 3 15.62 2.46 5.78
N LEU A 4 14.39 2.45 6.29
CA LEU A 4 13.25 2.98 5.54
C LEU A 4 13.38 4.50 5.53
N GLU A 5 13.88 5.05 4.43
CA GLU A 5 14.22 6.46 4.32
C GLU A 5 13.01 7.36 4.01
N GLY A 6 11.86 6.77 3.63
CA GLY A 6 10.65 7.53 3.37
C GLY A 6 9.40 6.70 3.07
N LEU A 7 8.24 7.37 3.09
CA LEU A 7 6.95 6.82 2.67
C LEU A 7 6.41 7.65 1.51
N VAL A 8 6.23 7.01 0.35
CA VAL A 8 5.61 7.64 -0.83
C VAL A 8 4.16 7.17 -0.95
N LEU A 9 3.22 8.12 -0.97
CA LEU A 9 1.81 7.87 -1.20
C LEU A 9 1.46 8.22 -2.64
N LEU A 10 1.15 7.20 -3.43
CA LEU A 10 0.81 7.34 -4.84
C LEU A 10 -0.71 7.40 -5.02
N THR A 11 -1.24 8.53 -5.50
CA THR A 11 -2.70 8.71 -5.64
C THR A 11 -3.12 9.32 -6.97
N ALA A 12 -4.18 8.76 -7.55
CA ALA A 12 -4.82 9.28 -8.75
C ALA A 12 -5.97 10.26 -8.43
N ARG A 13 -5.99 10.92 -7.26
CA ARG A 13 -7.01 11.90 -6.89
C ARG A 13 -6.58 13.34 -7.31
N PRO A 14 -7.51 14.24 -7.68
CA PRO A 14 -7.19 15.53 -8.31
C PRO A 14 -6.51 16.56 -7.39
N SER A 15 -5.59 17.32 -7.99
CA SER A 15 -4.70 18.34 -7.40
C SER A 15 -5.39 19.52 -6.69
N SER A 16 -6.56 19.99 -7.15
CA SER A 16 -7.27 21.12 -6.51
C SER A 16 -7.90 20.77 -5.16
N ARG A 17 -8.22 19.49 -4.94
CA ARG A 17 -8.64 18.94 -3.65
C ARG A 17 -7.47 18.49 -2.79
N LEU A 18 -6.33 18.17 -3.40
CA LEU A 18 -5.10 17.75 -2.73
C LEU A 18 -4.49 18.87 -1.86
N GLY A 19 -4.45 20.15 -2.23
CA GLY A 19 -3.84 21.15 -1.33
C GLY A 19 -4.43 21.21 0.10
N LEU A 20 -5.69 20.80 0.28
CA LEU A 20 -6.33 20.63 1.60
C LEU A 20 -6.29 19.19 2.11
N LEU A 21 -6.52 18.20 1.24
CA LEU A 21 -6.46 16.77 1.59
C LEU A 21 -5.06 16.27 1.87
N GLU A 22 -4.05 16.74 1.14
CA GLU A 22 -2.62 16.47 1.33
C GLU A 22 -2.17 16.97 2.69
N ARG A 23 -2.49 18.24 3.05
CA ARG A 23 -2.26 18.75 4.40
C ARG A 23 -3.05 17.99 5.46
N TRP A 24 -4.24 17.48 5.15
CA TRP A 24 -5.00 16.64 6.07
C TRP A 24 -4.39 15.25 6.21
N THR A 25 -3.98 14.60 5.12
CA THR A 25 -3.34 13.30 5.04
C THR A 25 -1.98 13.34 5.73
N GLN A 26 -1.15 14.33 5.44
CA GLN A 26 0.10 14.62 6.16
C GLN A 26 -0.15 14.78 7.66
N ARG A 27 -1.15 15.58 8.06
CA ARG A 27 -1.51 15.74 9.50
C ARG A 27 -2.02 14.44 10.13
N GLN A 28 -2.79 13.64 9.40
CA GLN A 28 -3.32 12.36 9.88
C GLN A 28 -2.24 11.29 9.99
N LEU A 29 -1.24 11.31 9.11
CA LEU A 29 -0.11 10.40 9.12
C LEU A 29 0.93 10.80 10.16
N ALA A 30 1.22 12.10 10.29
CA ALA A 30 2.04 12.63 11.38
C ALA A 30 1.46 12.28 12.76
N ARG A 31 0.13 12.41 12.93
CA ARG A 31 -0.58 11.97 14.15
C ARG A 31 -0.50 10.46 14.41
N ARG A 32 -0.20 9.66 13.38
CA ARG A 32 0.02 8.21 13.47
C ARG A 32 1.51 7.83 13.49
N GLY A 33 2.41 8.80 13.67
CA GLY A 33 3.85 8.56 13.80
C GLY A 33 4.60 8.41 12.47
N LEU A 34 3.99 8.82 11.34
CA LEU A 34 4.61 8.84 10.02
C LEU A 34 4.83 10.31 9.59
N PRO A 35 5.90 10.97 10.08
CA PRO A 35 6.20 12.34 9.67
C PRO A 35 6.63 12.36 8.19
N GLU A 36 6.14 13.37 7.45
CA GLU A 36 6.61 13.77 6.11
C GLU A 36 6.48 12.73 4.95
N PRO A 37 5.28 12.16 4.69
CA PRO A 37 5.09 11.35 3.49
C PRO A 37 5.17 12.21 2.22
N ILE A 38 5.88 11.72 1.21
CA ILE A 38 5.87 12.28 -0.15
C ILE A 38 4.53 11.88 -0.78
N ILE A 39 3.72 12.85 -1.22
CA ILE A 39 2.41 12.57 -1.83
C ILE A 39 2.48 12.85 -3.32
N LEU A 40 2.50 11.78 -4.12
CA LEU A 40 2.49 11.86 -5.57
C LEU A 40 1.04 11.89 -6.08
N GLY A 41 0.50 13.10 -6.17
CA GLY A 41 -0.85 13.36 -6.68
C GLY A 41 -0.93 13.45 -8.21
N GLY A 42 -2.15 13.36 -8.75
CA GLY A 42 -2.44 13.58 -10.16
C GLY A 42 -3.15 14.92 -10.42
N SER A 43 -2.86 15.56 -11.55
CA SER A 43 -3.75 16.56 -12.17
C SER A 43 -4.79 15.82 -12.99
N LEU A 44 -6.09 15.93 -12.66
CA LEU A 44 -7.14 15.20 -13.38
C LEU A 44 -8.40 16.02 -13.65
N PHE A 45 -8.55 16.38 -14.91
CA PHE A 45 -9.84 16.36 -15.57
C PHE A 45 -9.95 14.99 -16.28
N ALA A 46 -10.77 14.07 -15.74
CA ALA A 46 -11.28 12.83 -16.37
C ALA A 46 -10.37 11.56 -16.49
N LEU A 47 -10.15 10.81 -15.40
CA LEU A 47 -9.87 9.35 -15.51
C LEU A 47 -11.20 8.57 -15.49
N ARG A 48 -11.37 7.65 -16.44
CA ARG A 48 -12.61 6.87 -16.63
C ARG A 48 -12.44 5.36 -16.44
N SER A 49 -11.22 4.85 -16.26
CA SER A 49 -10.95 3.40 -16.16
C SER A 49 -9.77 3.05 -15.23
N HIS A 50 -9.76 1.82 -14.69
CA HIS A 50 -8.62 1.30 -13.91
C HIS A 50 -7.31 1.34 -14.68
N HIS A 51 -7.34 1.06 -15.99
CA HIS A 51 -6.14 1.16 -16.83
C HIS A 51 -5.61 2.60 -16.90
N SER A 52 -6.50 3.60 -17.03
CA SER A 52 -6.09 5.01 -17.04
C SER A 52 -5.51 5.45 -15.68
N MET A 53 -6.04 4.91 -14.57
CA MET A 53 -5.49 5.12 -13.23
C MET A 53 -4.11 4.50 -13.06
N ALA A 54 -3.96 3.23 -13.47
CA ALA A 54 -2.68 2.52 -13.42
C ALA A 54 -1.61 3.24 -14.25
N GLY A 55 -1.93 3.65 -15.48
CA GLY A 55 -1.01 4.38 -16.35
C GLY A 55 -0.57 5.72 -15.75
N LYS A 56 -1.48 6.45 -15.10
CA LYS A 56 -1.13 7.71 -14.44
C LYS A 56 -0.25 7.49 -13.21
N LYS A 57 -0.56 6.46 -12.40
CA LYS A 57 0.27 6.08 -11.26
C LYS A 57 1.67 5.65 -11.71
N LEU A 58 1.77 4.87 -12.78
CA LEU A 58 3.05 4.44 -13.35
C LEU A 58 3.86 5.65 -13.83
N GLN A 59 3.25 6.59 -14.55
CA GLN A 59 3.91 7.81 -14.98
C GLN A 59 4.48 8.60 -13.79
N ASN A 60 3.68 8.78 -12.74
CA ASN A 60 4.10 9.47 -11.52
C ASN A 60 5.27 8.73 -10.85
N PHE A 61 5.20 7.39 -10.76
CA PHE A 61 6.28 6.57 -10.23
C PHE A 61 7.56 6.70 -11.06
N SER A 62 7.47 6.62 -12.39
CA SER A 62 8.65 6.77 -13.26
C SER A 62 9.31 8.14 -13.12
N GLN A 63 8.53 9.20 -12.89
CA GLN A 63 9.07 10.54 -12.64
C GLN A 63 9.78 10.61 -11.28
N ASP A 64 9.20 10.03 -10.23
CA ASP A 64 9.80 9.98 -8.90
C ASP A 64 11.10 9.15 -8.89
N HIS A 65 11.08 7.97 -9.52
CA HIS A 65 12.27 7.13 -9.68
C HIS A 65 13.36 7.83 -10.51
N ALA A 66 13.01 8.63 -11.52
CA ALA A 66 13.99 9.39 -12.29
C ALA A 66 14.70 10.48 -11.46
N LEU A 67 14.04 11.01 -10.42
CA LEU A 67 14.65 11.94 -9.48
C LEU A 67 15.53 11.22 -8.44
N TYR A 68 15.15 9.99 -8.11
CA TYR A 68 15.71 9.19 -7.03
C TYR A 68 16.08 7.77 -7.49
N PRO A 69 16.96 7.62 -8.50
CA PRO A 69 17.25 6.32 -9.12
C PRO A 69 18.00 5.35 -8.20
N GLU A 70 18.59 5.84 -7.11
CA GLU A 70 19.29 5.07 -6.10
C GLU A 70 18.36 4.32 -5.14
N PHE A 71 17.08 4.71 -5.07
CA PHE A 71 16.12 4.10 -4.17
C PHE A 71 15.52 2.82 -4.73
N ASN A 72 15.24 1.88 -3.82
CA ASN A 72 14.46 0.68 -4.07
C ASN A 72 13.10 0.81 -3.37
N PHE A 73 12.08 0.19 -3.94
CA PHE A 73 10.69 0.41 -3.53
C PHE A 73 10.00 -0.89 -3.15
N LEU A 74 9.19 -0.83 -2.08
CA LEU A 74 8.16 -1.80 -1.79
C LEU A 74 6.82 -1.18 -2.13
N PHE A 75 6.08 -1.75 -3.08
CA PHE A 75 4.77 -1.26 -3.46
C PHE A 75 3.68 -1.92 -2.63
N VAL A 76 2.75 -1.13 -2.09
CA VAL A 76 1.56 -1.63 -1.39
C VAL A 76 0.32 -0.92 -1.96
N GLY A 77 -0.64 -1.69 -2.47
CA GLY A 77 -1.85 -1.18 -3.11
C GLY A 77 -3.09 -2.00 -2.80
N ASP A 78 -4.19 -1.73 -3.51
CA ASP A 78 -5.46 -2.46 -3.37
C ASP A 78 -6.00 -3.03 -4.69
N SER A 79 -6.74 -4.13 -4.62
CA SER A 79 -7.26 -4.79 -5.83
C SER A 79 -8.35 -4.01 -6.57
N GLY A 80 -8.89 -2.93 -5.99
CA GLY A 80 -10.05 -2.20 -6.50
C GLY A 80 -9.73 -0.97 -7.36
N GLN A 81 -8.50 -0.45 -7.37
CA GLN A 81 -8.16 0.85 -7.98
C GLN A 81 -7.09 0.79 -9.08
N GLY A 82 -6.94 -0.36 -9.74
CA GLY A 82 -5.95 -0.55 -10.81
C GLY A 82 -4.53 -0.79 -10.31
N ASP A 83 -4.31 -0.98 -9.00
CA ASP A 83 -2.97 -1.20 -8.45
C ASP A 83 -2.37 -2.54 -8.84
N VAL A 84 -3.20 -3.55 -9.14
CA VAL A 84 -2.71 -4.81 -9.71
C VAL A 84 -2.02 -4.56 -11.06
N LEU A 85 -2.65 -3.77 -11.95
CA LEU A 85 -2.06 -3.41 -13.25
C LEU A 85 -0.80 -2.56 -13.09
N LEU A 86 -0.78 -1.67 -12.09
CA LEU A 86 0.41 -0.89 -11.78
C LEU A 86 1.55 -1.79 -11.28
N ALA A 87 1.28 -2.67 -10.34
CA ALA A 87 2.25 -3.60 -9.79
C ALA A 87 2.85 -4.50 -10.88
N GLN A 88 2.02 -4.99 -11.80
CA GLN A 88 2.46 -5.73 -12.99
C GLN A 88 3.44 -4.89 -13.82
N ALA A 89 3.04 -3.67 -14.19
CA ALA A 89 3.91 -2.78 -14.98
C ALA A 89 5.20 -2.41 -14.24
N MET A 90 5.16 -2.25 -12.92
CA MET A 90 6.34 -2.00 -12.11
C MET A 90 7.30 -3.21 -12.11
N GLN A 91 6.79 -4.43 -12.03
CA GLN A 91 7.60 -5.65 -12.14
C GLN A 91 8.20 -5.82 -13.54
N GLU A 92 7.46 -5.48 -14.59
CA GLU A 92 7.93 -5.61 -15.98
C GLU A 92 9.01 -4.57 -16.33
N ASN A 93 8.88 -3.33 -15.83
CA ASN A 93 9.72 -2.21 -16.26
C ASN A 93 10.80 -1.81 -15.25
N PHE A 94 10.68 -2.23 -13.98
CA PHE A 94 11.55 -1.80 -12.87
C PHE A 94 11.92 -2.96 -11.93
N ALA A 95 12.05 -4.18 -12.46
CA ALA A 95 12.31 -5.40 -11.67
C ALA A 95 13.53 -5.29 -10.73
N ASP A 96 14.56 -4.55 -11.13
CA ASP A 96 15.78 -4.32 -10.35
C ASP A 96 15.59 -3.31 -9.20
N ARG A 97 14.46 -2.58 -9.17
CA ARG A 97 14.17 -1.52 -8.20
C ARG A 97 13.02 -1.85 -7.26
N ILE A 98 12.16 -2.79 -7.63
CA ILE A 98 11.01 -3.17 -6.81
C ILE A 98 11.36 -4.41 -5.98
N TYR A 99 11.51 -4.23 -4.67
CA TYR A 99 11.72 -5.35 -3.74
C TYR A 99 10.50 -6.27 -3.65
N GLY A 100 9.31 -5.72 -3.86
CA GLY A 100 8.07 -6.49 -3.88
C GLY A 100 6.87 -5.61 -4.12
N ALA A 101 5.76 -6.28 -4.45
CA ALA A 101 4.44 -5.66 -4.54
C ALA A 101 3.46 -6.46 -3.71
N LEU A 102 2.72 -5.77 -2.83
CA LEU A 102 1.67 -6.33 -2.02
C LEU A 102 0.33 -5.68 -2.36
N ILE A 103 -0.70 -6.49 -2.58
CA ILE A 103 -2.05 -6.04 -2.92
C ILE A 103 -3.04 -6.51 -1.86
N HIS A 104 -3.70 -5.55 -1.21
CA HIS A 104 -4.82 -5.85 -0.32
C HIS A 104 -6.02 -6.33 -1.15
N ALA A 105 -6.44 -7.57 -0.91
CA ALA A 105 -7.52 -8.24 -1.61
C ALA A 105 -8.91 -7.77 -1.10
N ILE A 106 -9.29 -6.54 -1.43
CA ILE A 106 -10.59 -5.96 -1.03
C ILE A 106 -11.77 -6.41 -1.92
N GLY A 107 -11.51 -7.22 -2.93
CA GLY A 107 -12.49 -7.70 -3.90
C GLY A 107 -11.87 -8.67 -4.91
N PRO A 108 -12.69 -9.18 -5.85
CA PRO A 108 -12.24 -10.13 -6.86
C PRO A 108 -11.06 -9.59 -7.66
N HIS A 109 -10.03 -10.41 -7.81
CA HIS A 109 -8.86 -10.09 -8.62
C HIS A 109 -8.35 -11.36 -9.28
N GLN A 110 -7.63 -11.19 -10.39
CA GLN A 110 -6.84 -12.27 -10.96
C GLN A 110 -5.45 -12.22 -10.33
N PRO A 111 -5.01 -13.30 -9.68
CA PRO A 111 -3.65 -13.38 -9.15
C PRO A 111 -2.63 -13.24 -10.28
N TYR A 112 -1.55 -12.53 -10.00
CA TYR A 112 -0.41 -12.39 -10.90
C TYR A 112 0.87 -12.84 -10.21
N GLN A 113 1.70 -13.58 -10.94
CA GLN A 113 2.93 -14.14 -10.40
C GLN A 113 3.89 -13.03 -9.97
N GLY A 114 4.46 -13.15 -8.77
CA GLY A 114 5.38 -12.16 -8.21
C GLY A 114 4.68 -11.08 -7.36
N ILE A 115 3.35 -10.99 -7.38
CA ILE A 115 2.59 -10.10 -6.49
C ILE A 115 2.12 -10.90 -5.27
N GLY A 116 2.39 -10.39 -4.08
CA GLY A 116 1.81 -10.91 -2.84
C GLY A 116 0.41 -10.34 -2.64
N TYR A 117 -0.57 -11.20 -2.34
CA TYR A 117 -1.92 -10.78 -2.01
C TYR A 117 -2.16 -11.04 -0.53
N PHE A 118 -2.85 -10.12 0.14
CA PHE A 118 -3.14 -10.25 1.57
C PHE A 118 -4.53 -9.74 1.91
N GLU A 119 -5.14 -10.31 2.94
CA GLU A 119 -6.42 -9.89 3.53
C GLU A 119 -6.21 -9.14 4.84
N SER A 120 -5.08 -9.37 5.53
CA SER A 120 -4.74 -8.71 6.78
C SER A 120 -3.35 -8.09 6.74
N TYR A 121 -3.13 -7.00 7.48
CA TYR A 121 -1.79 -6.42 7.60
C TYR A 121 -0.80 -7.34 8.32
N LEU A 122 -1.30 -8.32 9.10
CA LEU A 122 -0.45 -9.35 9.67
C LEU A 122 0.07 -10.31 8.59
N GLU A 123 -0.79 -10.73 7.67
CA GLU A 123 -0.41 -11.54 6.51
C GLU A 123 0.59 -10.79 5.63
N ALA A 124 0.37 -9.50 5.36
CA ALA A 124 1.33 -8.66 4.66
C ALA A 124 2.71 -8.67 5.34
N ALA A 125 2.76 -8.56 6.67
CA ALA A 125 4.02 -8.62 7.41
C ALA A 125 4.69 -10.00 7.33
N ILE A 126 3.92 -11.09 7.32
CA ILE A 126 4.46 -12.45 7.15
C ILE A 126 5.04 -12.63 5.75
N LEU A 127 4.35 -12.16 4.70
CA LEU A 127 4.84 -12.19 3.33
C LEU A 127 6.20 -11.47 3.20
N LEU A 128 6.31 -10.27 3.80
CA LEU A 128 7.57 -9.51 3.80
C LEU A 128 8.66 -10.17 4.64
N SER A 129 8.30 -10.81 5.75
CA SER A 129 9.25 -11.58 6.57
C SER A 129 9.82 -12.76 5.80
N GLY A 130 8.98 -13.49 5.04
CA GLY A 130 9.42 -14.58 4.17
C GLY A 130 10.37 -14.13 3.05
N GLN A 131 10.32 -12.85 2.69
CA GLN A 131 11.23 -12.21 1.73
C GLN A 131 12.48 -11.61 2.40
N GLY A 132 12.63 -11.72 3.73
CA GLY A 132 13.72 -11.12 4.49
C GLY A 132 13.63 -9.60 4.64
N LEU A 133 12.50 -8.99 4.27
CA LEU A 133 12.29 -7.53 4.34
C LEU A 133 11.82 -7.07 5.73
N LEU A 134 11.20 -7.96 6.50
CA LEU A 134 10.87 -7.74 7.91
C LEU A 134 11.54 -8.79 8.80
N ASN A 135 11.87 -8.38 10.02
CA ASN A 135 12.34 -9.27 11.06
C ASN A 135 11.21 -9.60 12.05
N ASP A 136 11.43 -10.62 12.90
CA ASP A 136 10.45 -11.08 13.89
C ASP A 136 9.94 -9.95 14.78
N ALA A 137 10.81 -9.04 15.20
CA ALA A 137 10.42 -7.91 16.03
C ALA A 137 9.43 -6.98 15.30
N ALA A 138 9.63 -6.73 14.00
CA ALA A 138 8.71 -5.96 13.20
C ALA A 138 7.36 -6.67 13.01
N CYS A 139 7.37 -7.98 12.73
CA CYS A 139 6.16 -8.79 12.62
C CYS A 139 5.36 -8.79 13.93
N GLN A 140 6.03 -8.89 15.09
CA GLN A 140 5.37 -8.79 16.40
C GLN A 140 4.74 -7.42 16.63
N ARG A 141 5.40 -6.32 16.23
CA ARG A 141 4.80 -4.97 16.32
C ARG A 141 3.54 -4.87 15.46
N VAL A 142 3.56 -5.40 14.24
CA VAL A 142 2.39 -5.41 13.35
C VAL A 142 1.27 -6.26 13.97
N ARG A 143 1.58 -7.45 14.48
CA ARG A 143 0.61 -8.31 15.18
C ARG A 143 -0.06 -7.59 16.35
N GLN A 144 0.74 -6.97 17.22
CA GLN A 144 0.23 -6.23 18.38
C GLN A 144 -0.66 -5.04 17.95
N ALA A 145 -0.26 -4.32 16.91
CA ALA A 145 -1.05 -3.22 16.36
C ALA A 145 -2.38 -3.73 15.79
N SER A 146 -2.37 -4.78 14.97
CA SER A 146 -3.58 -5.38 14.39
C SER A 146 -4.54 -5.88 15.47
N LEU A 147 -4.05 -6.54 16.53
CA LEU A 147 -4.88 -7.00 17.64
C LEU A 147 -5.48 -5.84 18.45
N ARG A 148 -4.70 -4.80 18.71
CA ARG A 148 -5.19 -3.59 19.40
C ARG A 148 -6.27 -2.90 18.57
N ASP A 149 -6.03 -2.75 17.27
CA ASP A 149 -6.94 -2.06 16.36
C ASP A 149 -8.24 -2.88 16.21
N TYR A 150 -8.16 -4.20 16.03
CA TYR A 150 -9.32 -5.10 16.03
C TYR A 150 -10.20 -4.93 17.27
N ARG A 151 -9.60 -4.88 18.47
CA ARG A 151 -10.31 -4.69 19.74
C ARG A 151 -10.98 -3.31 19.87
N SER A 152 -10.52 -2.32 19.11
CA SER A 152 -11.08 -0.96 19.12
C SER A 152 -12.23 -0.74 18.13
N ILE A 153 -12.45 -1.69 17.20
CA ILE A 153 -13.47 -1.55 16.17
C ILE A 153 -14.86 -1.78 16.79
N ALA A 154 -15.74 -0.79 16.64
CA ALA A 154 -17.17 -0.96 16.87
C ALA A 154 -17.80 -1.62 15.64
N PHE A 155 -17.80 -2.96 15.61
CA PHE A 155 -18.39 -3.72 14.51
C PHE A 155 -19.91 -3.50 14.45
N SER A 156 -20.43 -3.35 13.23
CA SER A 156 -21.86 -3.16 13.00
C SER A 156 -22.66 -4.46 13.18
N SER A 157 -21.99 -5.61 13.19
CA SER A 157 -22.58 -6.93 13.39
C SER A 157 -21.56 -7.94 13.90
N ARG A 158 -22.07 -9.01 14.52
CA ARG A 158 -21.27 -10.15 14.97
C ARG A 158 -20.57 -10.86 13.80
N ALA A 159 -21.26 -11.02 12.66
CA ALA A 159 -20.68 -11.63 11.47
C ALA A 159 -19.46 -10.86 10.95
N GLN A 160 -19.50 -9.52 10.99
CA GLN A 160 -18.37 -8.67 10.61
C GLN A 160 -17.17 -8.87 11.56
N ALA A 161 -17.43 -8.95 12.87
CA ALA A 161 -16.39 -9.22 13.87
C ALA A 161 -15.75 -10.59 13.66
N GLU A 162 -16.56 -11.64 13.46
CA GLU A 162 -16.09 -13.01 13.23
C GLU A 162 -15.26 -13.14 11.94
N ALA A 163 -15.68 -12.49 10.85
CA ALA A 163 -14.90 -12.47 9.61
C ALA A 163 -13.54 -11.79 9.79
N ALA A 164 -13.51 -10.63 10.47
CA ALA A 164 -12.26 -9.92 10.76
C ALA A 164 -11.33 -10.72 11.69
N TRP A 165 -11.89 -11.43 12.68
CA TRP A 165 -11.12 -12.32 13.56
C TRP A 165 -10.52 -13.50 12.80
N SER A 166 -11.32 -14.15 11.93
CA SER A 166 -10.86 -15.29 11.15
C SER A 166 -9.69 -14.92 10.22
N SER A 167 -9.71 -13.72 9.63
CA SER A 167 -8.58 -13.22 8.83
C SER A 167 -7.30 -13.07 9.66
N LEU A 168 -7.41 -12.58 10.91
CA LEU A 168 -6.28 -12.46 11.83
C LEU A 168 -5.76 -13.80 12.35
N GLU A 169 -6.63 -14.78 12.60
CA GLU A 169 -6.22 -16.12 13.08
C GLU A 169 -5.54 -16.97 12.01
N LYS A 170 -5.94 -16.79 10.74
CA LYS A 170 -5.33 -17.50 9.61
C LYS A 170 -3.94 -16.99 9.24
N SER A 171 -3.60 -15.78 9.70
CA SER A 171 -2.30 -15.11 9.49
C SER A 171 -1.32 -15.50 10.58
#